data_AF-A0AAE1SRU6-F1
#
_entry.id   AF-A0AAE1SRU6-F1
#
_cell.length_a   1.000
_cell.length_b   1.000
_cell.length_c   1.000
_cell.angle_alpha   90.00
_cell.angle_beta   90.00
_cell.angle_gamma   90.00
#
_symmetry.space_group_name_H-M   'P 1'
#
loop_
_entity.id
_entity.type
_entity.pdbx_description
1 polymer ?
#
loop_
_entity_poly.entity_id
_entity_poly.type
_entity_poly.pdbx_seq_one_letter_code
_entity_poly.pdbx_strand_id
1 'polypeptide(L)'
;MGVAELKTNISVKSRSFRPTSRPQWPISDVSSDLTIDVGAASFALHKFPLVSRSGRFRKLLLDAKDSKMSRLNLSGIPGGSDAFELAAKFCYGVNIEITITNVAMLRCAASFLEMTEDITDKNLDIRTEVFLKDTVFPSISIAVSVLHSCEKLLPVSEEINLVSRLINAIANNACKEQLTSGFLKLEHNFPSKPVKSLDIETASDWWGKSLVVLNLEFFQRILSAFKMKGLKQDIISRILINYAQNSLQGLIVKDPQLVKGSYLDLDLQKKQRVTVETIVGLLPTPSRKSTVPMAFLSSLLKSAIGALASTSCRSDLERRIGLQLHQAILEDILIPGNGNGNNNSPLYDADSILRIFSFFLNWKRMMQKIAN
;
A
#
# COMPACT_ATOMS: atom_id res chain seq x y z
N MET A 1 18.20 -29.41 73.30
CA MET A 1 17.12 -28.41 73.15
C MET A 1 17.72 -27.24 72.40
N GLY A 2 17.62 -27.07 71.09
CA GLY A 2 16.52 -27.34 70.18
C GLY A 2 15.88 -26.00 69.82
N VAL A 3 16.48 -25.22 68.91
CA VAL A 3 15.81 -24.14 68.18
C VAL A 3 16.36 -24.10 66.75
N ALA A 4 15.44 -24.16 65.81
CA ALA A 4 15.61 -24.47 64.41
C ALA A 4 16.12 -23.27 63.58
N GLU A 5 16.97 -23.58 62.60
CA GLU A 5 17.26 -22.72 61.45
C GLU A 5 16.08 -22.72 60.49
N LEU A 6 15.51 -21.54 60.20
CA LEU A 6 14.50 -21.35 59.18
C LEU A 6 15.08 -20.46 58.06
N LYS A 7 15.43 -21.12 56.96
CA LYS A 7 15.83 -20.54 55.68
C LYS A 7 14.71 -19.62 55.14
N THR A 8 15.00 -18.34 54.98
CA THR A 8 14.15 -17.39 54.26
C THR A 8 14.46 -17.46 52.76
N ASN A 9 13.56 -18.09 52.01
CA ASN A 9 13.57 -18.07 50.54
C ASN A 9 13.24 -16.67 50.03
N ILE A 10 14.22 -16.01 49.42
CA ILE A 10 14.04 -14.75 48.70
C ILE A 10 13.38 -15.07 47.35
N SER A 11 12.06 -14.91 47.27
CA SER A 11 11.35 -14.87 45.99
C SER A 11 11.56 -13.50 45.35
N VAL A 12 12.54 -13.40 44.46
CA VAL A 12 12.72 -12.25 43.57
C VAL A 12 11.57 -12.29 42.55
N LYS A 13 10.44 -11.67 42.90
CA LYS A 13 9.35 -11.43 41.97
C LYS A 13 9.78 -10.29 41.05
N SER A 14 10.17 -10.62 39.82
CA SER A 14 10.50 -9.65 38.78
C SER A 14 9.31 -8.70 38.57
N ARG A 15 9.43 -7.47 39.06
CA ARG A 15 8.54 -6.37 38.67
C ARG A 15 8.75 -6.15 37.19
N SER A 16 7.83 -6.63 36.36
CA SER A 16 7.77 -6.17 34.98
C SER A 16 7.40 -4.70 35.01
N PHE A 17 8.34 -3.85 34.61
CA PHE A 17 8.07 -2.45 34.35
C PHE A 17 7.17 -2.40 33.11
N ARG A 18 5.85 -2.29 33.31
CA ARG A 18 4.96 -1.76 32.28
C ARG A 18 5.18 -0.25 32.23
N PRO A 19 5.63 0.34 31.11
CA PRO A 19 5.51 1.77 30.92
C PRO A 19 4.05 2.06 30.60
N THR A 20 3.22 2.27 31.63
CA THR A 20 1.93 2.93 31.46
C THR A 20 2.17 4.42 31.53
N SER A 21 2.61 5.03 30.44
CA SER A 21 2.50 6.48 30.27
C SER A 21 1.00 6.80 30.18
N ARG A 22 0.39 7.25 31.28
CA ARG A 22 -0.96 7.80 31.22
C ARG A 22 -0.94 9.03 30.30
N PRO A 23 -1.86 9.16 29.34
CA PRO A 23 -1.95 10.39 28.56
C PRO A 23 -2.18 11.56 29.51
N GLN A 24 -1.29 12.56 29.44
CA GLN A 24 -1.34 13.74 30.28
C GLN A 24 -2.43 14.68 29.73
N TRP A 25 -3.60 14.63 30.36
CA TRP A 25 -4.71 15.54 30.08
C TRP A 25 -4.41 16.93 30.65
N PRO A 26 -5.00 18.01 30.09
CA PRO A 26 -4.94 19.32 30.71
C PRO A 26 -5.38 19.24 32.18
N ILE A 27 -4.64 19.91 33.05
CA ILE A 27 -4.91 19.90 34.49
C ILE A 27 -6.31 20.49 34.71
N SER A 28 -7.18 19.72 35.35
CA SER A 28 -8.53 20.13 35.74
C SER A 28 -8.62 19.99 37.25
N ASP A 29 -9.08 21.03 37.93
CA ASP A 29 -9.37 21.01 39.36
C ASP A 29 -10.70 20.30 39.68
N VAL A 30 -11.38 19.78 38.65
CA VAL A 30 -12.69 19.12 38.73
C VAL A 30 -12.58 17.66 38.27
N SER A 31 -13.34 16.77 38.94
CA SER A 31 -13.44 15.36 38.60
C SER A 31 -14.10 15.12 37.23
N SER A 32 -13.60 14.15 36.46
CA SER A 32 -14.20 13.72 35.20
C SER A 32 -15.65 13.28 35.36
N ASP A 33 -16.54 13.72 34.45
CA ASP A 33 -17.97 13.40 34.44
C ASP A 33 -18.36 12.40 33.32
N LEU A 34 -17.38 11.94 32.54
CA LEU A 34 -17.57 10.98 31.45
C LEU A 34 -16.35 10.06 31.29
N THR A 35 -16.59 8.77 31.13
CA THR A 35 -15.59 7.76 30.75
C THR A 35 -15.86 7.30 29.33
N ILE A 36 -14.85 7.29 28.47
CA ILE A 36 -14.97 6.79 27.10
C ILE A 36 -14.06 5.59 26.92
N ASP A 37 -14.63 4.47 26.52
CA ASP A 37 -13.90 3.26 26.18
C ASP A 37 -13.67 3.20 24.67
N VAL A 38 -12.41 3.00 24.27
CA VAL A 38 -12.00 2.78 22.88
C VAL A 38 -11.11 1.55 22.83
N GLY A 39 -11.69 0.40 22.45
CA GLY A 39 -11.00 -0.88 22.49
C GLY A 39 -10.56 -1.22 23.92
N ALA A 40 -9.25 -1.34 24.14
CA ALA A 40 -8.67 -1.63 25.45
C ALA A 40 -8.34 -0.38 26.30
N ALA A 41 -8.49 0.82 25.74
CA ALA A 41 -8.19 2.07 26.44
C ALA A 41 -9.48 2.68 27.02
N SER A 42 -9.36 3.28 28.21
CA SER A 42 -10.43 4.04 28.86
C SER A 42 -9.95 5.46 29.17
N PHE A 43 -10.77 6.45 28.83
CA PHE A 43 -10.47 7.86 28.95
C PHE A 43 -11.44 8.53 29.92
N ALA A 44 -10.93 9.03 31.05
CA ALA A 44 -11.70 9.84 31.99
C ALA A 44 -11.66 11.31 31.55
N LEU A 45 -12.79 11.82 31.06
CA LEU A 45 -12.94 13.09 30.35
C LEU A 45 -14.13 13.91 30.88
N HIS A 46 -14.30 15.09 30.30
CA HIS A 46 -15.38 16.02 30.59
C HIS A 46 -16.34 16.09 29.40
N LYS A 47 -17.65 16.10 29.65
CA LYS A 47 -18.69 16.19 28.61
C LYS A 47 -18.57 17.48 27.80
N PHE A 48 -18.36 18.61 28.47
CA PHE A 48 -18.42 19.93 27.83
C PHE A 48 -17.40 20.12 26.70
N PRO A 49 -16.08 19.86 26.88
CA PRO A 49 -15.11 19.96 25.79
C PRO A 49 -15.51 19.13 24.56
N LEU A 50 -16.00 17.91 24.75
CA LEU A 50 -16.36 17.01 23.67
C LEU A 50 -17.61 17.49 22.92
N VAL A 51 -18.69 17.83 23.63
CA VAL A 51 -19.96 18.30 23.03
C VAL A 51 -19.79 19.65 22.33
N SER A 52 -18.85 20.47 22.79
CA SER A 52 -18.55 21.75 22.15
C SER A 52 -18.02 21.58 20.72
N ARG A 53 -17.25 20.52 20.45
CA ARG A 53 -16.53 20.34 19.16
C ARG A 53 -16.94 19.12 18.33
N SER A 54 -17.74 18.21 18.88
CA SER A 54 -18.20 16.99 18.19
C SER A 54 -19.73 16.94 18.11
N GLY A 55 -20.25 16.92 16.88
CA GLY A 55 -21.68 16.72 16.63
C GLY A 55 -22.18 15.37 17.12
N ARG A 56 -21.33 14.33 17.00
CA ARG A 56 -21.70 12.98 17.45
C ARG A 56 -21.83 12.87 18.97
N PHE A 57 -20.88 13.43 19.73
CA PHE A 57 -21.02 13.47 21.19
C PHE A 57 -22.22 14.31 21.63
N ARG A 58 -22.48 15.43 20.94
CA ARG A 58 -23.67 16.24 21.18
C ARG A 58 -24.95 15.41 21.03
N LYS A 59 -25.09 14.65 19.95
CA LYS A 59 -26.25 13.74 19.73
C LYS A 59 -26.32 12.65 20.79
N LEU A 60 -25.23 11.89 20.99
CA LEU A 60 -25.19 10.76 21.93
C LEU A 60 -25.53 11.17 23.36
N LEU A 61 -25.09 12.35 23.81
CA LEU A 61 -25.35 12.84 25.17
C LEU A 61 -26.69 13.57 25.31
N LEU A 62 -27.31 14.03 24.22
CA LEU A 62 -28.68 14.56 24.22
C LEU A 62 -29.72 13.43 24.22
N ASP A 63 -29.49 12.38 23.44
CA ASP A 63 -30.40 11.23 23.32
C ASP A 63 -30.43 10.37 24.59
N ALA A 64 -29.32 10.37 25.33
CA ALA A 64 -29.26 9.86 26.69
C ALA A 64 -30.06 10.79 27.61
N LYS A 65 -31.38 10.62 27.64
CA LYS A 65 -32.34 11.33 28.52
C LYS A 65 -32.05 11.21 30.03
N ASP A 66 -30.94 10.56 30.41
CA ASP A 66 -30.44 10.41 31.77
C ASP A 66 -29.23 11.31 32.00
N SER A 67 -29.36 12.25 32.95
CA SER A 67 -28.28 13.05 33.52
C SER A 67 -27.15 12.21 34.16
N LYS A 68 -27.30 10.88 34.22
CA LYS A 68 -26.37 9.91 34.80
C LYS A 68 -25.47 9.19 33.80
N MET A 69 -25.58 9.42 32.48
CA MET A 69 -24.70 8.73 31.54
C MET A 69 -23.25 9.18 31.76
N SER A 70 -22.45 8.27 32.33
CA SER A 70 -21.06 8.50 32.74
C SER A 70 -20.08 7.62 31.98
N ARG A 71 -20.55 6.73 31.10
CA ARG A 71 -19.69 5.83 30.33
C ARG A 71 -20.22 5.61 28.90
N LEU A 72 -19.35 5.79 27.91
CA LEU A 72 -19.64 5.56 26.49
C LEU A 72 -18.61 4.60 25.88
N ASN A 73 -19.04 3.81 24.91
CA ASN A 73 -18.15 2.93 24.14
C ASN A 73 -18.07 3.43 22.69
N LEU A 74 -16.84 3.68 22.23
CA LEU A 74 -16.50 4.12 20.87
C LEU A 74 -15.52 3.16 20.20
N SER A 75 -15.72 1.86 20.37
CA SER A 75 -14.90 0.82 19.74
C SER A 75 -14.79 0.93 18.21
N GLY A 76 -15.77 1.57 17.54
CA GLY A 76 -15.78 1.73 16.09
C GLY A 76 -15.02 2.94 15.53
N ILE A 77 -14.29 3.72 16.35
CA ILE A 77 -13.58 4.90 15.83
C ILE A 77 -12.41 4.50 14.92
N PRO A 78 -12.32 5.04 13.68
CA PRO A 78 -11.20 4.78 12.80
C PRO A 78 -9.88 5.28 13.43
N GLY A 79 -8.85 4.45 13.38
CA GLY A 79 -7.55 4.75 14.02
C GLY A 79 -7.51 4.50 15.54
N GLY A 80 -8.61 4.00 16.13
CA GLY A 80 -8.64 3.50 17.50
C GLY A 80 -8.36 4.54 18.58
N SER A 81 -7.76 4.09 19.69
CA SER A 81 -7.48 4.92 20.87
C SER A 81 -6.60 6.12 20.55
N ASP A 82 -5.63 5.94 19.65
CA ASP A 82 -4.64 6.96 19.33
C ASP A 82 -5.28 8.13 18.56
N ALA A 83 -6.19 7.81 17.62
CA ALA A 83 -6.96 8.83 16.90
C ALA A 83 -7.92 9.56 17.83
N PHE A 84 -8.58 8.81 18.70
CA PHE A 84 -9.48 9.37 19.70
C PHE A 84 -8.75 10.31 20.66
N GLU A 85 -7.58 9.92 21.17
CA GLU A 85 -6.81 10.72 22.11
C GLU A 85 -6.45 12.09 21.51
N LEU A 86 -5.97 12.12 20.26
CA LEU A 86 -5.64 13.36 19.57
C LEU A 86 -6.89 14.22 19.32
N ALA A 87 -8.00 13.60 18.89
CA ALA A 87 -9.26 14.32 18.69
C ALA A 87 -9.81 14.88 20.02
N ALA A 88 -9.72 14.12 21.11
CA ALA A 88 -10.12 14.56 22.44
C ALA A 88 -9.23 15.70 22.95
N LYS A 89 -7.90 15.60 22.81
CA LYS A 89 -6.98 16.70 23.12
C LYS A 89 -7.36 17.98 22.36
N PHE A 90 -7.70 17.87 21.07
CA PHE A 90 -8.20 18.99 20.29
C PHE A 90 -9.50 19.58 20.86
N CYS A 91 -10.46 18.75 21.28
CA CYS A 91 -11.69 19.20 21.95
C CYS A 91 -11.40 20.04 23.20
N TYR A 92 -10.33 19.71 23.93
CA TYR A 92 -9.85 20.46 25.10
C TYR A 92 -9.07 21.73 24.76
N GLY A 93 -8.94 22.08 23.47
CA GLY A 93 -8.18 23.24 23.03
C GLY A 93 -6.66 23.02 23.03
N VAL A 94 -6.19 21.79 23.23
CA VAL A 94 -4.77 21.46 23.05
C VAL A 94 -4.44 21.59 21.58
N ASN A 95 -3.34 22.31 21.27
CA ASN A 95 -2.84 22.40 19.92
C ASN A 95 -2.22 21.06 19.51
N ILE A 96 -2.93 20.28 18.70
CA ILE A 96 -2.40 19.04 18.13
C ILE A 96 -1.64 19.33 16.83
N GLU A 97 -0.52 18.68 16.65
CA GLU A 97 0.25 18.74 15.40
C GLU A 97 -0.32 17.73 14.39
N ILE A 98 -0.69 18.23 13.21
CA ILE A 98 -1.11 17.38 12.07
C ILE A 98 0.14 17.07 11.25
N THR A 99 0.41 15.78 11.07
CA THR A 99 1.59 15.24 10.40
C THR A 99 1.19 14.26 9.32
N ILE A 100 2.15 13.86 8.47
CA ILE A 100 1.96 12.87 7.41
C ILE A 100 1.50 11.52 8.00
N THR A 101 1.95 11.16 9.19
CA THR A 101 1.65 9.86 9.82
C THR A 101 0.29 9.81 10.52
N ASN A 102 -0.27 10.97 10.92
CA ASN A 102 -1.53 11.02 11.65
C ASN A 102 -2.70 11.65 10.87
N VAL A 103 -2.46 12.34 9.75
CA VAL A 103 -3.52 13.07 9.04
C VAL A 103 -4.66 12.15 8.57
N ALA A 104 -4.37 10.93 8.09
CA ALA A 104 -5.39 10.01 7.62
C ALA A 104 -6.34 9.58 8.75
N MET A 105 -5.78 9.17 9.90
CA MET A 105 -6.57 8.77 11.06
C MET A 105 -7.33 9.95 11.67
N LEU A 106 -6.72 11.15 11.73
CA LEU A 106 -7.40 12.36 12.20
C LEU A 106 -8.56 12.75 11.28
N ARG A 107 -8.38 12.68 9.95
CA ARG A 107 -9.45 12.97 8.98
C ARG A 107 -10.63 12.00 9.14
N CYS A 108 -10.34 10.70 9.27
CA CYS A 108 -11.37 9.69 9.47
C CYS A 108 -12.07 9.86 10.84
N ALA A 109 -11.31 10.11 11.91
CA ALA A 109 -11.86 10.32 13.25
C ALA A 109 -12.70 11.60 13.33
N ALA A 110 -12.25 12.69 12.71
CA ALA A 110 -13.00 13.95 12.63
C ALA A 110 -14.35 13.76 11.93
N SER A 111 -14.35 13.04 10.80
CA SER A 111 -15.60 12.70 10.11
C SER A 111 -16.50 11.82 10.97
N PHE A 112 -15.96 10.78 11.62
CA PHE A 112 -16.71 9.86 12.47
C PHE A 112 -17.29 10.53 13.72
N LEU A 113 -16.60 11.53 14.28
CA LEU A 113 -17.04 12.32 15.42
C LEU A 113 -17.87 13.53 15.02
N GLU A 114 -18.10 13.75 13.72
CA GLU A 114 -18.80 14.91 13.17
C GLU A 114 -18.18 16.24 13.68
N MET A 115 -16.86 16.37 13.57
CA MET A 115 -16.11 17.56 13.98
C MET A 115 -16.00 18.57 12.83
N THR A 116 -17.15 19.00 12.31
CA THR A 116 -17.29 19.90 11.16
C THR A 116 -17.32 21.39 11.56
N GLU A 117 -17.28 22.28 10.57
CA GLU A 117 -17.42 23.72 10.78
C GLU A 117 -18.84 24.13 11.22
N ASP A 118 -19.86 23.30 10.96
CA ASP A 118 -21.23 23.54 11.48
C ASP A 118 -21.29 23.49 13.01
N ILE A 119 -20.30 22.86 13.64
CA ILE A 119 -20.22 22.67 15.09
C ILE A 119 -19.39 23.78 15.73
N THR A 120 -18.24 24.13 15.13
CA THR A 120 -17.31 25.15 15.61
C THR A 120 -16.40 25.60 14.47
N ASP A 121 -16.08 26.89 14.38
CA ASP A 121 -15.13 27.39 13.38
C ASP A 121 -13.75 26.73 13.52
N LYS A 122 -13.09 26.47 12.36
CA LYS A 122 -11.74 25.88 12.30
C LYS A 122 -11.62 24.55 13.07
N ASN A 123 -12.67 23.74 13.02
CA ASN A 123 -12.73 22.42 13.66
C ASN A 123 -11.71 21.43 13.03
N LEU A 124 -11.61 20.23 13.61
CA LEU A 124 -10.60 19.26 13.21
C LEU A 124 -10.75 18.81 11.75
N ASP A 125 -11.99 18.67 11.25
CA ASP A 125 -12.24 18.25 9.87
C ASP A 125 -11.56 19.20 8.87
N ILE A 126 -11.84 20.51 8.93
CA ILE A 126 -11.26 21.49 8.01
C ILE A 126 -9.73 21.62 8.17
N ARG A 127 -9.19 21.48 9.39
CA ARG A 127 -7.73 21.55 9.59
C ARG A 127 -7.00 20.39 8.90
N THR A 128 -7.54 19.18 9.01
CA THR A 128 -6.99 18.02 8.28
C THR A 128 -7.15 18.18 6.77
N GLU A 129 -8.25 18.76 6.31
CA GLU A 129 -8.49 19.05 4.89
C GLU A 129 -7.47 20.04 4.31
N VAL A 130 -7.16 21.11 5.04
CA VAL A 130 -6.14 22.09 4.64
C VAL A 130 -4.76 21.42 4.54
N PHE A 131 -4.36 20.63 5.55
CA PHE A 131 -3.10 19.90 5.50
C PHE A 131 -3.03 18.91 4.33
N LEU A 132 -4.13 18.21 4.04
CA LEU A 132 -4.22 17.31 2.88
C LEU A 132 -4.03 18.08 1.57
N LYS A 133 -4.65 19.26 1.42
CA LYS A 133 -4.55 20.10 0.22
C LYS A 133 -3.16 20.70 0.02
N ASP A 134 -2.58 21.24 1.08
CA ASP A 134 -1.36 22.05 0.98
C ASP A 134 -0.09 21.21 1.02
N THR A 135 -0.10 20.09 1.76
CA THR A 135 1.09 19.28 1.99
C THR A 135 1.02 17.92 1.30
N VAL A 136 -0.13 17.24 1.35
CA VAL A 136 -0.23 15.84 0.92
C VAL A 136 -0.47 15.72 -0.58
N PHE A 137 -1.54 16.33 -1.09
CA PHE A 137 -1.91 16.20 -2.50
C PHE A 137 -0.89 16.75 -3.50
N PRO A 138 -0.02 17.73 -3.19
CA PRO A 138 0.99 18.19 -4.14
C PRO A 138 2.18 17.23 -4.33
N SER A 139 2.44 16.34 -3.37
CA SER A 139 3.62 15.47 -3.40
C SER A 139 3.24 13.98 -3.55
N ILE A 140 3.73 13.33 -4.60
CA ILE A 140 3.46 11.91 -4.86
C ILE A 140 3.91 11.02 -3.69
N SER A 141 5.14 11.21 -3.19
CA SER A 141 5.69 10.34 -2.14
C SER A 141 4.87 10.44 -0.84
N ILE A 142 4.59 11.67 -0.39
CA ILE A 142 3.73 11.95 0.77
C ILE A 142 2.32 11.38 0.58
N ALA A 143 1.69 11.60 -0.57
CA ALA A 143 0.36 11.06 -0.87
C ALA A 143 0.33 9.52 -0.82
N VAL A 144 1.39 8.86 -1.29
CA VAL A 144 1.53 7.40 -1.20
C VAL A 144 1.67 6.94 0.25
N SER A 145 2.46 7.64 1.08
CA SER A 145 2.56 7.33 2.51
C SER A 145 1.22 7.45 3.24
N VAL A 146 0.45 8.51 2.97
CA VAL A 146 -0.88 8.71 3.57
C VAL A 146 -1.87 7.66 3.05
N LEU A 147 -1.80 7.30 1.77
CA LEU A 147 -2.63 6.23 1.19
C LEU A 147 -2.32 4.87 1.83
N HIS A 148 -1.05 4.57 2.09
CA HIS A 148 -0.67 3.36 2.81
C HIS A 148 -1.26 3.33 4.24
N SER A 149 -1.27 4.47 4.94
CA SER A 149 -1.95 4.56 6.25
C SER A 149 -3.46 4.31 6.17
N CYS A 150 -4.10 4.61 5.03
CA CYS A 150 -5.54 4.38 4.84
C CYS A 150 -5.92 2.89 4.83
N GLU A 151 -4.97 1.98 4.59
CA GLU A 151 -5.22 0.52 4.62
C GLU A 151 -5.77 0.07 5.99
N LYS A 152 -5.32 0.70 7.07
CA LYS A 152 -5.76 0.40 8.44
C LYS A 152 -7.06 1.12 8.85
N LEU A 153 -7.60 1.96 7.95
CA LEU A 153 -8.73 2.85 8.21
C LEU A 153 -9.98 2.51 7.38
N LEU A 154 -9.92 1.41 6.61
CA LEU A 154 -11.06 0.90 5.87
C LEU A 154 -12.13 0.36 6.85
N PRO A 155 -13.43 0.52 6.54
CA PRO A 155 -14.00 1.12 5.32
C PRO A 155 -14.11 2.65 5.35
N VAL A 156 -13.92 3.30 6.51
CA VAL A 156 -14.22 4.73 6.71
C VAL A 156 -13.42 5.63 5.76
N SER A 157 -12.15 5.32 5.52
CA SER A 157 -11.32 6.10 4.58
C SER A 157 -11.85 6.10 3.14
N GLU A 158 -12.58 5.05 2.75
CA GLU A 158 -13.25 4.97 1.44
C GLU A 158 -14.57 5.74 1.44
N GLU A 159 -15.37 5.60 2.51
CA GLU A 159 -16.67 6.28 2.67
C GLU A 159 -16.54 7.81 2.61
N ILE A 160 -15.47 8.36 3.19
CA ILE A 160 -15.17 9.80 3.15
C ILE A 160 -14.43 10.22 1.86
N ASN A 161 -14.28 9.32 0.90
CA ASN A 161 -13.56 9.50 -0.37
C ASN A 161 -12.07 9.87 -0.23
N LEU A 162 -11.43 9.62 0.92
CA LEU A 162 -10.00 9.97 1.11
C LEU A 162 -9.11 9.15 0.17
N VAL A 163 -9.35 7.85 0.07
CA VAL A 163 -8.60 6.93 -0.81
C VAL A 163 -8.67 7.38 -2.27
N SER A 164 -9.89 7.59 -2.80
CA SER A 164 -10.11 8.03 -4.18
C SER A 164 -9.41 9.37 -4.47
N ARG A 165 -9.46 10.33 -3.53
CA ARG A 165 -8.80 11.63 -3.67
C ARG A 165 -7.28 11.51 -3.70
N LEU A 166 -6.69 10.66 -2.85
CA LEU A 166 -5.25 10.39 -2.84
C LEU A 166 -4.79 9.74 -4.15
N ILE A 167 -5.52 8.73 -4.64
CA ILE A 167 -5.21 8.07 -5.93
C ILE A 167 -5.27 9.08 -7.08
N ASN A 168 -6.29 9.93 -7.11
CA ASN A 168 -6.42 10.98 -8.11
C ASN A 168 -5.29 12.01 -8.03
N ALA A 169 -4.89 12.43 -6.82
CA ALA A 169 -3.77 13.35 -6.61
C ALA A 169 -2.45 12.75 -7.13
N ILE A 170 -2.16 11.49 -6.78
CA ILE A 170 -0.99 10.74 -7.26
C ILE A 170 -0.98 10.68 -8.79
N ALA A 171 -2.12 10.30 -9.40
CA ALA A 171 -2.23 10.19 -10.86
C ALA A 171 -2.06 11.54 -11.57
N ASN A 172 -2.67 12.60 -11.05
CA ASN A 172 -2.55 13.93 -11.61
C ASN A 172 -1.11 14.46 -11.53
N ASN A 173 -0.42 14.26 -10.41
CA ASN A 173 0.96 14.73 -10.26
C ASN A 173 1.94 13.93 -11.12
N ALA A 174 1.78 12.61 -11.22
CA ALA A 174 2.59 11.80 -12.12
C ALA A 174 2.48 12.27 -13.58
N CYS A 175 1.26 12.60 -14.03
CA CYS A 175 1.05 13.16 -15.36
C CYS A 175 1.61 14.58 -15.51
N LYS A 176 1.53 15.44 -14.48
CA LYS A 176 2.16 16.77 -14.49
C LYS A 176 3.68 16.65 -14.64
N GLU A 177 4.33 15.80 -13.85
CA GLU A 177 5.78 15.58 -13.95
C GLU A 177 6.20 15.01 -15.30
N GLN A 178 5.40 14.11 -15.88
CA GLN A 178 5.63 13.62 -17.25
C GLN A 178 5.61 14.76 -18.27
N LEU A 179 4.68 15.72 -18.13
CA LEU A 179 4.61 16.87 -19.03
C LEU A 179 5.80 17.80 -18.83
N THR A 180 6.13 18.16 -17.59
CA THR A 180 7.27 19.02 -17.26
C THR A 180 8.58 18.45 -17.80
N SER A 181 8.84 17.15 -17.58
CA SER A 181 10.03 16.46 -18.12
C SER A 181 10.01 16.38 -19.65
N GLY A 182 8.83 16.31 -20.27
CA GLY A 182 8.67 16.38 -21.73
C GLY A 182 9.01 17.76 -22.30
N PHE A 183 8.60 18.84 -21.63
CA PHE A 183 8.90 20.22 -22.03
C PHE A 183 10.39 20.55 -21.94
N LEU A 184 11.04 20.18 -20.83
CA LEU A 184 12.49 20.39 -20.66
C LEU A 184 13.29 19.71 -21.79
N LYS A 185 12.91 18.49 -22.18
CA LYS A 185 13.53 17.79 -23.32
C LYS A 185 13.34 18.49 -24.66
N LEU A 186 12.30 19.32 -24.81
CA LEU A 186 12.01 20.07 -26.02
C LEU A 186 12.81 21.39 -26.07
N GLU A 187 12.96 22.07 -24.94
CA GLU A 187 13.76 23.31 -24.83
C GLU A 187 15.26 23.06 -25.12
N HIS A 188 15.76 21.87 -24.78
CA HIS A 188 17.14 21.46 -25.09
C HIS A 188 17.39 21.11 -26.57
N ASN A 189 16.37 21.16 -27.45
CA ASN A 189 16.56 20.96 -28.90
C ASN A 189 16.96 22.26 -29.65
N PHE A 190 17.15 23.38 -28.95
CA PHE A 190 17.83 24.55 -29.53
C PHE A 190 19.37 24.33 -29.50
N PRO A 191 20.08 24.52 -30.63
CA PRO A 191 21.48 24.13 -30.74
C PRO A 191 22.38 25.14 -30.02
N SER A 192 22.64 24.93 -28.74
CA SER A 192 23.79 25.55 -28.06
C SER A 192 24.57 24.51 -27.26
N LYS A 193 25.55 23.91 -27.95
CA LYS A 193 26.68 23.08 -27.48
C LYS A 193 26.34 21.73 -26.81
N PRO A 194 27.17 20.69 -27.05
CA PRO A 194 26.97 19.38 -26.46
C PRO A 194 27.48 19.41 -25.03
N VAL A 195 26.61 19.75 -24.08
CA VAL A 195 26.84 19.30 -22.70
C VAL A 195 26.43 17.83 -22.71
N LYS A 196 27.40 16.94 -22.45
CA LYS A 196 27.12 15.54 -22.11
C LYS A 196 26.09 15.58 -20.98
N SER A 197 24.83 15.30 -21.30
CA SER A 197 23.80 15.05 -20.29
C SER A 197 24.13 13.70 -19.65
N LEU A 198 25.15 13.73 -18.81
CA LEU A 198 25.42 12.69 -17.85
C LEU A 198 24.15 12.53 -17.03
N ASP A 199 23.69 11.29 -16.96
CA ASP A 199 22.64 10.78 -16.10
C ASP A 199 22.68 11.41 -14.69
N ILE A 200 21.91 12.47 -14.45
CA ILE A 200 21.69 13.02 -13.11
C ILE A 200 20.24 13.54 -13.02
N GLU A 201 19.27 12.66 -13.22
CA GLU A 201 18.33 12.48 -12.12
C GLU A 201 18.85 11.24 -11.41
N THR A 202 19.34 11.42 -10.19
CA THR A 202 19.76 10.33 -9.33
C THR A 202 18.67 9.25 -9.38
N ALA A 203 18.96 8.11 -10.01
CA ALA A 203 18.06 6.96 -10.09
C ALA A 203 17.65 6.44 -8.69
N SER A 204 18.21 7.02 -7.63
CA SER A 204 17.86 6.84 -6.23
C SER A 204 16.45 7.35 -5.87
N ASP A 205 16.01 8.51 -6.36
CA ASP A 205 14.84 9.25 -5.78
C ASP A 205 13.57 9.27 -6.64
N TRP A 206 13.48 8.41 -7.65
CA TRP A 206 12.25 8.29 -8.45
C TRP A 206 11.03 7.86 -7.62
N TRP A 207 9.95 8.66 -7.64
CA TRP A 207 8.73 8.44 -6.86
C TRP A 207 8.05 7.09 -7.09
N GLY A 208 8.28 6.45 -8.24
CA GLY A 208 7.73 5.11 -8.52
C GLY A 208 8.23 4.03 -7.56
N LYS A 209 9.34 4.27 -6.84
CA LYS A 209 9.79 3.40 -5.75
C LYS A 209 8.88 3.47 -4.52
N SER A 210 8.26 4.62 -4.26
CA SER A 210 7.37 4.79 -3.12
C SER A 210 6.11 3.90 -3.21
N LEU A 211 5.67 3.56 -4.43
CA LEU A 211 4.46 2.74 -4.65
C LEU A 211 4.57 1.30 -4.14
N VAL A 212 5.79 0.83 -3.90
CA VAL A 212 6.09 -0.54 -3.46
C VAL A 212 5.50 -0.86 -2.07
N VAL A 213 5.27 0.16 -1.24
CA VAL A 213 4.73 -0.01 0.11
C VAL A 213 3.24 -0.39 0.11
N LEU A 214 2.54 -0.15 -1.00
CA LEU A 214 1.09 -0.31 -1.10
C LEU A 214 0.71 -1.78 -1.28
N ASN A 215 -0.42 -2.16 -0.68
CA ASN A 215 -1.05 -3.43 -1.00
C ASN A 215 -1.48 -3.54 -2.48
N LEU A 216 -1.76 -4.76 -2.91
CA LEU A 216 -2.05 -5.08 -4.31
C LEU A 216 -3.29 -4.34 -4.85
N GLU A 217 -4.32 -4.17 -4.02
CA GLU A 217 -5.57 -3.51 -4.39
C GLU A 217 -5.36 -2.01 -4.67
N PHE A 218 -4.68 -1.29 -3.77
CA PHE A 218 -4.38 0.12 -3.97
C PHE A 218 -3.43 0.33 -5.14
N PHE A 219 -2.44 -0.56 -5.31
CA PHE A 219 -1.56 -0.52 -6.48
C PHE A 219 -2.33 -0.69 -7.80
N GLN A 220 -3.24 -1.67 -7.89
CA GLN A 220 -4.10 -1.86 -9.07
C GLN A 220 -4.91 -0.61 -9.40
N ARG A 221 -5.52 0.01 -8.38
CA ARG A 221 -6.34 1.23 -8.54
C ARG A 221 -5.51 2.41 -9.03
N ILE A 222 -4.30 2.60 -8.48
CA ILE A 222 -3.36 3.63 -8.95
C ILE A 222 -2.94 3.38 -10.39
N LEU A 223 -2.57 2.14 -10.75
CA LEU A 223 -2.12 1.85 -12.11
C LEU A 223 -3.26 2.07 -13.13
N SER A 224 -4.49 1.77 -12.74
CA SER A 224 -5.69 2.05 -13.54
C SER A 224 -5.90 3.56 -13.70
N ALA A 225 -5.75 4.34 -12.63
CA ALA A 225 -5.80 5.80 -12.68
C ALA A 225 -4.70 6.39 -13.58
N PHE A 226 -3.47 5.87 -13.53
CA PHE A 226 -2.38 6.28 -14.43
C PHE A 226 -2.72 6.02 -15.90
N LYS A 227 -3.27 4.84 -16.22
CA LYS A 227 -3.72 4.51 -17.58
C LYS A 227 -4.81 5.46 -18.05
N MET A 228 -5.80 5.74 -17.21
CA MET A 228 -6.89 6.67 -17.52
C MET A 228 -6.40 8.11 -17.72
N LYS A 229 -5.38 8.54 -16.99
CA LYS A 229 -4.79 9.88 -17.09
C LYS A 229 -3.76 10.02 -18.22
N GLY A 230 -3.48 8.96 -18.97
CA GLY A 230 -2.58 9.01 -20.12
C GLY A 230 -1.09 9.01 -19.75
N LEU A 231 -0.72 8.39 -18.63
CA LEU A 231 0.69 8.13 -18.33
C LEU A 231 1.27 7.21 -19.41
N LYS A 232 2.49 7.52 -19.88
CA LYS A 232 3.12 6.77 -20.98
C LYS A 232 3.38 5.32 -20.57
N GLN A 233 3.29 4.43 -21.56
CA GLN A 233 3.43 2.98 -21.35
C GLN A 233 4.80 2.58 -20.81
N ASP A 234 5.88 3.30 -21.15
CA ASP A 234 7.22 3.05 -20.61
C ASP A 234 7.29 3.29 -19.10
N ILE A 235 6.67 4.38 -18.62
CA ILE A 235 6.60 4.71 -17.20
C ILE A 235 5.73 3.67 -16.47
N ILE A 236 4.58 3.32 -17.04
CA ILE A 236 3.69 2.27 -16.48
C ILE A 236 4.44 0.93 -16.38
N SER A 237 5.18 0.52 -17.42
CA SER A 237 6.01 -0.68 -17.38
C SER A 237 7.05 -0.61 -16.28
N ARG A 238 7.76 0.51 -16.15
CA ARG A 238 8.79 0.68 -15.12
C ARG A 238 8.23 0.59 -13.71
N ILE A 239 7.08 1.23 -13.45
CA ILE A 239 6.38 1.15 -12.16
C ILE A 239 5.96 -0.28 -11.86
N LEU A 240 5.36 -0.97 -12.84
CA LEU A 240 4.90 -2.35 -12.68
C LEU A 240 6.04 -3.31 -12.42
N ILE A 241 7.16 -3.19 -13.15
CA ILE A 241 8.36 -4.00 -12.95
C ILE A 241 8.92 -3.79 -11.55
N ASN A 242 9.05 -2.54 -11.11
CA ASN A 242 9.56 -2.21 -9.78
C ASN A 242 8.66 -2.77 -8.65
N TYR A 243 7.34 -2.66 -8.81
CA TYR A 243 6.39 -3.26 -7.86
C TYR A 243 6.49 -4.78 -7.85
N ALA A 244 6.48 -5.40 -9.03
CA ALA A 244 6.55 -6.85 -9.20
C ALA A 244 7.83 -7.44 -8.60
N GLN A 245 8.98 -6.80 -8.82
CA GLN A 245 10.26 -7.22 -8.25
C GLN A 245 10.17 -7.25 -6.72
N ASN A 246 9.69 -6.21 -6.06
CA ASN A 246 9.57 -6.23 -4.60
C ASN A 246 8.52 -7.24 -4.10
N SER A 247 7.36 -7.31 -4.76
CA SER A 247 6.27 -8.19 -4.32
C SER A 247 6.62 -9.67 -4.50
N LEU A 248 7.37 -10.02 -5.55
CA LEU A 248 7.73 -11.40 -5.88
C LEU A 248 9.08 -11.82 -5.28
N GLN A 249 10.04 -10.91 -5.10
CA GLN A 249 11.33 -11.25 -4.51
C GLN A 249 11.26 -11.53 -3.01
N GLY A 250 10.26 -10.98 -2.30
CA GLY A 250 9.91 -11.39 -0.93
C GLY A 250 9.26 -12.78 -0.82
N LEU A 251 8.96 -13.42 -1.96
CA LEU A 251 8.19 -14.67 -2.06
C LEU A 251 9.00 -15.82 -2.68
N ILE A 252 10.14 -15.54 -3.31
CA ILE A 252 11.05 -16.56 -3.84
C ILE A 252 11.88 -17.11 -2.68
N VAL A 253 11.42 -18.23 -2.11
CA VAL A 253 12.25 -19.10 -1.28
C VAL A 253 13.47 -19.47 -2.12
N LYS A 254 14.65 -18.97 -1.70
CA LYS A 254 15.91 -19.51 -2.15
C LYS A 254 15.94 -20.96 -1.67
N ASP A 255 16.04 -21.87 -2.64
CA ASP A 255 16.22 -23.32 -2.50
C ASP A 255 14.93 -24.18 -2.56
N PRO A 256 14.62 -24.80 -3.72
CA PRO A 256 13.53 -25.77 -3.88
C PRO A 256 13.75 -27.11 -3.16
N GLN A 257 14.88 -27.31 -2.47
CA GLN A 257 15.25 -28.63 -1.91
C GLN A 257 14.83 -28.86 -0.45
N LEU A 258 14.24 -27.87 0.22
CA LEU A 258 13.74 -28.02 1.58
C LEU A 258 12.44 -27.24 1.68
N VAL A 259 11.30 -27.93 1.83
CA VAL A 259 10.25 -27.59 2.80
C VAL A 259 9.08 -28.58 2.63
N LYS A 260 8.84 -29.35 3.70
CA LYS A 260 7.66 -30.17 3.91
C LYS A 260 6.42 -29.27 4.00
N GLY A 261 5.37 -29.66 3.28
CA GLY A 261 4.07 -28.99 3.26
C GLY A 261 3.54 -28.66 4.65
N SER A 262 3.48 -27.36 4.93
CA SER A 262 2.76 -26.76 6.06
C SER A 262 1.53 -26.02 5.51
N TYR A 263 0.46 -25.89 6.28
CA TYR A 263 -0.74 -25.12 5.90
C TYR A 263 -0.39 -23.66 5.52
N LEU A 264 0.63 -23.10 6.16
CA LEU A 264 1.17 -21.76 5.88
C LEU A 264 1.77 -21.64 4.47
N ASP A 265 2.21 -22.76 3.89
CA ASP A 265 2.81 -22.84 2.55
C ASP A 265 1.73 -22.72 1.46
N LEU A 266 0.55 -23.31 1.68
CA LEU A 266 -0.58 -23.24 0.75
C LEU A 266 -1.19 -21.83 0.67
N ASP A 267 -1.35 -21.15 1.80
CA ASP A 267 -1.88 -19.78 1.81
C ASP A 267 -0.86 -18.79 1.24
N LEU A 268 0.43 -19.00 1.50
CA LEU A 268 1.50 -18.25 0.86
C LEU A 268 1.44 -18.46 -0.66
N GLN A 269 1.42 -19.71 -1.14
CA GLN A 269 1.35 -20.04 -2.56
C GLN A 269 0.12 -19.44 -3.25
N LYS A 270 -1.07 -19.50 -2.62
CA LYS A 270 -2.28 -18.81 -3.12
C LYS A 270 -2.06 -17.31 -3.24
N LYS A 271 -1.45 -16.67 -2.24
CA LYS A 271 -1.14 -15.24 -2.27
C LYS A 271 -0.13 -14.92 -3.39
N GLN A 272 0.89 -15.75 -3.60
CA GLN A 272 1.84 -15.59 -4.71
C GLN A 272 1.11 -15.69 -6.06
N ARG A 273 0.24 -16.69 -6.22
CA ARG A 273 -0.56 -16.90 -7.43
C ARG A 273 -1.41 -15.68 -7.75
N VAL A 274 -2.19 -15.18 -6.79
CA VAL A 274 -3.05 -13.99 -6.98
C VAL A 274 -2.21 -12.78 -7.36
N THR A 275 -1.04 -12.62 -6.72
CA THR A 275 -0.12 -11.51 -7.01
C THR A 275 0.42 -11.58 -8.44
N VAL A 276 0.91 -12.75 -8.87
CA VAL A 276 1.43 -12.96 -10.23
C VAL A 276 0.33 -12.75 -11.28
N GLU A 277 -0.83 -13.40 -11.10
CA GLU A 277 -1.96 -13.27 -12.04
C GLU A 277 -2.42 -11.82 -12.18
N THR A 278 -2.45 -11.09 -11.05
CA THR A 278 -2.75 -9.66 -11.05
C THR A 278 -1.71 -8.85 -11.82
N ILE A 279 -0.41 -9.04 -11.54
CA ILE A 279 0.67 -8.31 -12.23
C ILE A 279 0.60 -8.56 -13.74
N VAL A 280 0.33 -9.81 -14.15
CA VAL A 280 0.15 -10.17 -15.57
C VAL A 280 -1.05 -9.44 -16.17
N GLY A 281 -2.20 -9.41 -15.48
CA GLY A 281 -3.38 -8.67 -15.91
C GLY A 281 -3.17 -7.15 -15.99
N LEU A 282 -2.19 -6.61 -15.26
CA LEU A 282 -1.84 -5.19 -15.27
C LEU A 282 -0.86 -4.81 -16.39
N LEU A 283 -0.21 -5.77 -17.06
CA LEU A 283 0.76 -5.51 -18.13
C LEU A 283 0.16 -4.66 -19.26
N PRO A 284 0.95 -3.76 -19.88
CA PRO A 284 0.57 -3.07 -21.12
C PRO A 284 0.09 -4.02 -22.22
N THR A 285 -0.64 -3.49 -23.20
CA THR A 285 -1.10 -4.27 -24.35
C THR A 285 0.08 -4.95 -25.06
N PRO A 286 -0.03 -6.25 -25.38
CA PRO A 286 1.04 -6.98 -26.04
C PRO A 286 1.38 -6.36 -27.40
N SER A 287 2.66 -6.04 -27.63
CA SER A 287 3.13 -5.48 -28.90
C SER A 287 4.62 -5.82 -29.14
N ARG A 288 5.08 -5.77 -30.39
CA ARG A 288 6.52 -5.95 -30.70
C ARG A 288 7.38 -4.82 -30.13
N LYS A 289 6.83 -3.61 -30.06
CA LYS A 289 7.47 -2.43 -29.46
C LYS A 289 7.12 -2.32 -27.97
N SER A 290 6.80 -3.44 -27.32
CA SER A 290 6.46 -3.43 -25.89
C SER A 290 7.65 -2.92 -25.10
N THR A 291 7.35 -2.03 -24.17
CA THR A 291 8.28 -1.39 -23.24
C THR A 291 8.68 -2.33 -22.10
N VAL A 292 8.02 -3.48 -21.98
CA VAL A 292 8.34 -4.52 -20.99
C VAL A 292 9.53 -5.35 -21.51
N PRO A 293 10.63 -5.47 -20.74
CA PRO A 293 11.79 -6.26 -21.13
C PRO A 293 11.50 -7.77 -21.19
N MET A 294 12.16 -8.46 -22.13
CA MET A 294 12.08 -9.91 -22.30
C MET A 294 12.46 -10.68 -21.03
N ALA A 295 13.56 -10.31 -20.38
CA ALA A 295 14.00 -10.92 -19.13
C ALA A 295 12.95 -10.81 -18.01
N PHE A 296 12.22 -9.68 -17.95
CA PHE A 296 11.14 -9.52 -16.98
C PHE A 296 9.97 -10.47 -17.28
N LEU A 297 9.53 -10.57 -18.54
CA LEU A 297 8.47 -11.51 -18.95
C LEU A 297 8.86 -12.97 -18.66
N SER A 298 10.11 -13.34 -18.96
CA SER A 298 10.66 -14.66 -18.63
C SER A 298 10.63 -14.91 -17.12
N SER A 299 11.13 -13.97 -16.31
CA SER A 299 11.11 -14.11 -14.86
C SER A 299 9.69 -14.25 -14.31
N LEU A 300 8.73 -13.49 -14.87
CA LEU A 300 7.33 -13.55 -14.47
C LEU A 300 6.68 -14.88 -14.87
N LEU A 301 7.05 -15.47 -16.02
CA LEU A 301 6.59 -16.81 -16.42
C LEU A 301 7.15 -17.89 -15.48
N LYS A 302 8.43 -17.80 -15.11
CA LYS A 302 9.05 -18.70 -14.13
C LYS A 302 8.33 -18.60 -12.77
N SER A 303 8.02 -17.39 -12.32
CA SER A 303 7.22 -17.17 -11.11
C SER A 303 5.78 -17.68 -11.24
N ALA A 304 5.14 -17.53 -12.39
CA ALA A 304 3.79 -18.03 -12.65
C ALA A 304 3.73 -19.57 -12.60
N ILE A 305 4.75 -20.24 -13.12
CA ILE A 305 4.87 -21.70 -13.06
C ILE A 305 5.09 -22.14 -11.61
N GLY A 306 6.05 -21.53 -10.90
CA GLY A 306 6.32 -21.85 -9.49
C GLY A 306 5.12 -21.60 -8.56
N ALA A 307 4.32 -20.57 -8.84
CA ALA A 307 3.11 -20.25 -8.08
C ALA A 307 1.87 -21.06 -8.53
N LEU A 308 1.99 -21.98 -9.48
CA LEU A 308 0.87 -22.75 -10.06
C LEU A 308 -0.27 -21.84 -10.56
N ALA A 309 0.08 -20.76 -11.26
CA ALA A 309 -0.87 -19.83 -11.85
C ALA A 309 -1.73 -20.50 -12.93
N SER A 310 -2.88 -19.87 -13.19
CA SER A 310 -3.84 -20.29 -14.22
C SER A 310 -3.19 -20.49 -15.59
N THR A 311 -3.74 -21.43 -16.35
CA THR A 311 -3.30 -21.72 -17.73
C THR A 311 -3.42 -20.48 -18.63
N SER A 312 -4.43 -19.64 -18.43
CA SER A 312 -4.61 -18.38 -19.14
C SER A 312 -3.48 -17.39 -18.84
N CYS A 313 -3.10 -17.23 -17.57
CA CYS A 313 -1.98 -16.39 -17.15
C CYS A 313 -0.66 -16.84 -17.80
N ARG A 314 -0.37 -18.14 -17.75
CA ARG A 314 0.85 -18.71 -18.37
C ARG A 314 0.83 -18.54 -19.89
N SER A 315 -0.29 -18.82 -20.54
CA SER A 315 -0.44 -18.69 -22.00
C SER A 315 -0.29 -17.24 -22.48
N ASP A 316 -0.78 -16.25 -21.70
CA ASP A 316 -0.60 -14.83 -22.03
C ASP A 316 0.88 -14.42 -21.98
N LEU A 317 1.61 -14.89 -20.96
CA LEU A 317 3.06 -14.67 -20.85
C LEU A 317 3.83 -15.34 -21.99
N GLU A 318 3.56 -16.62 -22.27
CA GLU A 318 4.16 -17.36 -23.39
C GLU A 318 3.92 -16.62 -24.73
N ARG A 319 2.70 -16.10 -24.94
CA ARG A 319 2.35 -15.31 -26.13
C ARG A 319 3.17 -14.02 -26.20
N ARG A 320 3.29 -13.28 -25.11
CA ARG A 320 4.06 -12.01 -25.04
C ARG A 320 5.54 -12.24 -25.33
N ILE A 321 6.11 -13.27 -24.72
CA ILE A 321 7.48 -13.75 -24.97
C ILE A 321 7.64 -14.11 -26.45
N GLY A 322 6.70 -14.88 -27.02
CA GLY A 322 6.71 -15.23 -28.44
C GLY A 322 6.72 -14.03 -29.38
N LEU A 323 6.04 -12.92 -29.03
CA LEU A 323 6.06 -11.69 -29.83
C LEU A 323 7.40 -10.94 -29.80
N GLN A 324 8.19 -11.12 -28.74
CA GLN A 324 9.49 -10.47 -28.52
C GLN A 324 10.68 -11.42 -28.64
N LEU A 325 10.47 -12.65 -29.13
CA LEU A 325 11.49 -13.70 -29.13
C LEU A 325 12.82 -13.32 -29.83
N HIS A 326 12.76 -12.40 -30.79
CA HIS A 326 13.94 -11.82 -31.46
C HIS A 326 14.90 -11.04 -30.53
N GLN A 327 14.47 -10.69 -29.31
CA GLN A 327 15.27 -9.98 -28.29
C GLN A 327 15.73 -10.90 -27.16
N ALA A 328 15.38 -12.19 -27.21
CA ALA A 328 15.63 -13.14 -26.14
C ALA A 328 17.09 -13.62 -26.15
N ILE A 329 17.68 -13.71 -24.95
CA ILE A 329 18.88 -14.51 -24.73
C ILE A 329 18.49 -15.94 -24.34
N LEU A 330 19.44 -16.87 -24.36
CA LEU A 330 19.18 -18.28 -24.02
C LEU A 330 18.52 -18.43 -22.65
N GLU A 331 19.02 -17.71 -21.64
CA GLU A 331 18.52 -17.74 -20.26
C GLU A 331 17.05 -17.33 -20.12
N ASP A 332 16.55 -16.47 -21.01
CA ASP A 332 15.15 -16.04 -21.04
C ASP A 332 14.21 -17.16 -21.50
N ILE A 333 14.70 -18.09 -22.31
CA ILE A 333 13.91 -19.19 -22.91
C ILE A 333 13.99 -20.45 -22.05
N LEU A 334 15.03 -20.59 -21.22
CA LEU A 334 15.20 -21.70 -20.30
C LEU A 334 14.15 -21.63 -19.17
N ILE A 335 13.00 -22.26 -19.40
CA ILE A 335 11.90 -22.37 -18.43
C ILE A 335 12.09 -23.67 -17.63
N PRO A 336 12.24 -23.60 -16.29
CA PRO A 336 12.44 -24.78 -15.46
C PRO A 336 11.22 -25.72 -15.54
N GLY A 337 11.48 -27.02 -15.65
CA GLY A 337 10.44 -28.03 -15.60
C GLY A 337 9.79 -28.10 -14.22
N ASN A 338 8.51 -28.49 -14.17
CA ASN A 338 7.83 -28.73 -12.90
C ASN A 338 8.31 -30.05 -12.29
N GLY A 339 9.48 -30.01 -11.64
CA GLY A 339 10.12 -31.16 -11.01
C GLY A 339 9.38 -31.57 -9.75
N ASN A 340 8.31 -32.35 -9.88
CA ASN A 340 7.71 -33.05 -8.74
C ASN A 340 8.65 -34.19 -8.30
N GLY A 341 9.76 -33.87 -7.62
CA GLY A 341 10.56 -34.77 -6.79
C GLY A 341 11.09 -36.09 -7.40
N ASN A 342 10.89 -36.34 -8.69
CA ASN A 342 11.23 -37.60 -9.34
C ASN A 342 12.44 -37.40 -10.25
N ASN A 343 13.49 -38.19 -10.04
CA ASN A 343 14.81 -38.05 -10.69
C ASN A 343 14.81 -38.17 -12.24
N ASN A 344 13.65 -38.43 -12.85
CA ASN A 344 13.46 -38.53 -14.31
C ASN A 344 12.61 -37.38 -14.89
N SER A 345 12.29 -36.34 -14.13
CA SER A 345 11.56 -35.19 -14.66
C SER A 345 12.48 -34.30 -15.52
N PRO A 346 12.03 -33.83 -16.69
CA PRO A 346 12.86 -33.01 -17.58
C PRO A 346 13.28 -31.72 -16.87
N LEU A 347 14.55 -31.34 -17.01
CA LEU A 347 15.11 -30.15 -16.38
C LEU A 347 14.39 -28.85 -16.83
N TYR A 348 13.82 -28.88 -18.04
CA TYR A 348 13.13 -27.76 -18.67
C TYR A 348 11.74 -28.14 -19.17
N ASP A 349 10.82 -27.18 -19.12
CA ASP A 349 9.47 -27.33 -19.65
C ASP A 349 9.47 -27.16 -21.19
N ALA A 350 9.62 -28.29 -21.88
CA ALA A 350 9.61 -28.32 -23.34
C ALA A 350 8.29 -27.85 -23.94
N ASP A 351 7.16 -28.08 -23.26
CA ASP A 351 5.84 -27.69 -23.77
C ASP A 351 5.67 -26.18 -23.78
N SER A 352 6.07 -25.50 -22.69
CA SER A 352 6.07 -24.04 -22.61
C SER A 352 6.97 -23.43 -23.70
N ILE A 353 8.15 -24.00 -23.91
CA ILE A 353 9.08 -23.58 -24.96
C ILE A 353 8.42 -23.76 -26.35
N LEU A 354 7.85 -24.92 -26.64
CA LEU A 354 7.16 -25.19 -27.91
C LEU A 354 6.00 -24.21 -28.16
N ARG A 355 5.23 -23.86 -27.13
CA ARG A 355 4.15 -22.86 -27.23
C ARG A 355 4.69 -21.48 -27.57
N ILE A 356 5.77 -21.03 -26.93
CA ILE A 356 6.44 -19.75 -27.22
C ILE A 356 6.88 -19.69 -28.70
N PHE A 357 7.58 -20.72 -29.18
CA PHE A 357 8.00 -20.79 -30.58
C PHE A 357 6.82 -20.84 -31.54
N SER A 358 5.75 -21.56 -31.18
CA SER A 358 4.52 -21.62 -31.97
C SER A 358 3.88 -20.23 -32.12
N PHE A 359 3.80 -19.45 -31.04
CA PHE A 359 3.31 -18.06 -31.10
C PHE A 359 4.17 -17.19 -32.02
N PHE A 360 5.50 -17.30 -31.92
CA PHE A 360 6.42 -16.55 -32.78
C PHE A 360 6.23 -16.90 -34.28
N LEU A 361 6.13 -18.19 -34.62
CA LEU A 361 5.98 -18.66 -36.00
C LEU A 361 4.60 -18.31 -36.59
N ASN A 362 3.52 -18.50 -35.83
CA ASN A 362 2.17 -18.16 -36.26
C ASN A 362 2.04 -16.67 -36.58
N TRP A 363 2.62 -15.84 -35.73
CA TRP A 363 2.69 -14.40 -35.95
C TRP A 363 3.51 -14.03 -37.20
N LYS A 364 4.68 -14.64 -37.40
CA LYS A 364 5.50 -14.40 -38.60
C LYS A 364 4.74 -14.73 -39.90
N ARG A 365 4.00 -15.85 -39.90
CA ARG A 365 3.13 -16.25 -41.02
C ARG A 365 2.01 -15.24 -41.27
N MET A 366 1.38 -14.71 -40.22
CA MET A 366 0.31 -13.70 -40.36
C MET A 366 0.83 -12.41 -41.01
N MET A 367 2.02 -11.95 -40.61
CA MET A 367 2.62 -10.74 -41.20
C MET A 367 3.00 -10.95 -42.67
N GLN A 368 3.49 -12.15 -43.04
CA GLN A 368 3.76 -12.47 -44.44
C GLN A 368 2.50 -12.45 -45.30
N LYS A 369 1.35 -12.88 -44.76
CA LYS A 369 0.06 -12.83 -45.44
C LYS A 369 -0.53 -11.42 -45.58
N ILE A 370 -0.12 -10.46 -44.73
CA ILE A 370 -0.56 -9.06 -44.82
C ILE A 370 0.32 -8.27 -45.81
N ALA A 371 1.58 -8.70 -45.98
CA ALA A 371 2.54 -8.06 -46.87
C ALA A 371 2.43 -8.49 -48.34
N ASN A 372 1.74 -9.59 -48.61
CA ASN A 372 1.37 -10.10 -49.93
C ASN A 372 -0.09 -9.79 -50.21
#